data_AF-A0A914PG36-F1
#
_entry.id   AF-A0A914PG36-F1
#
_cell.length_a   1.000
_cell.length_b   1.000
_cell.length_c   1.000
_cell.angle_alpha   90.00
_cell.angle_beta   90.00
_cell.angle_gamma   90.00
#
_symmetry.space_group_name_H-M   'P 1'
#
loop_
_entity.id
_entity.type
_entity.pdbx_description
1 polymer ?
#
loop_
_entity_poly.entity_id
_entity_poly.type
_entity_poly.pdbx_seq_one_letter_code
_entity_poly.pdbx_strand_id
1 'polypeptide(L)'
;MAQEGPSSAFSVLSPLHLIWAQNVSAGIWSLEHRFYGKSQPFKEQNVENLRYLSSEQYLADVANFIRTQNRNLNLSNPKWVVFGGSYSGSLALWFRQLYPDIAIGAVGSSAPIQPILDFYGY
;
A
#
# COMPACT_ATOMS: atom_id res chain seq x y z
N MET A 1 3.67 1.14 -1.33
CA MET A 1 2.84 1.02 -0.10
C MET A 1 3.78 0.97 1.08
N ALA A 2 3.57 1.81 2.10
CA ALA A 2 4.35 1.72 3.33
C ALA A 2 4.01 0.43 4.09
N GLN A 3 4.99 -0.07 4.86
CA GLN A 3 4.87 -1.23 5.74
C GLN A 3 4.31 -0.80 7.12
N GLU A 4 4.62 -1.58 8.15
CA GLU A 4 4.38 -1.34 9.57
C GLU A 4 5.28 -0.25 10.19
N GLY A 5 5.39 0.90 9.54
CA GLY A 5 6.21 2.01 10.02
C GLY A 5 5.91 3.33 9.33
N PRO A 6 6.49 4.44 9.83
CA PRO A 6 6.31 5.74 9.22
C PRO A 6 6.81 5.73 7.77
N SER A 7 6.03 6.32 6.86
CA SER A 7 6.49 6.55 5.49
C SER A 7 7.64 7.55 5.52
N SER A 8 8.67 7.31 4.71
CA SER A 8 9.83 8.20 4.59
C SER A 8 10.15 8.48 3.13
N ALA A 9 11.06 9.43 2.88
CA ALA A 9 11.57 9.66 1.53
C ALA A 9 12.15 8.38 0.92
N PHE A 10 12.73 7.48 1.72
CA PHE A 10 13.23 6.18 1.27
C PHE A 10 12.12 5.30 0.66
N SER A 11 10.89 5.39 1.17
CA SER A 11 9.73 4.67 0.63
C SER A 11 9.40 5.09 -0.81
N VAL A 12 9.76 6.32 -1.19
CA VAL A 12 9.62 6.86 -2.55
C VAL A 12 10.90 6.65 -3.37
N LEU A 13 12.08 6.69 -2.73
CA LEU A 13 13.38 6.66 -3.40
C LEU A 13 13.99 5.26 -3.55
N SER A 14 13.30 4.19 -3.15
CA SER A 14 13.77 2.83 -3.41
C SER A 14 14.02 2.63 -4.92
N PRO A 15 15.17 2.05 -5.30
CA PRO A 15 15.68 2.12 -6.68
C PRO A 15 14.77 1.44 -7.70
N LEU A 16 14.05 0.37 -7.33
CA LEU A 16 13.26 -0.41 -8.28
C LEU A 16 12.12 0.41 -8.93
N HIS A 17 11.19 0.92 -8.12
CA HIS A 17 10.05 1.67 -8.66
C HIS A 17 10.45 3.06 -9.17
N LEU A 18 11.54 3.65 -8.64
CA LEU A 18 12.05 4.94 -9.10
C LEU A 18 12.57 4.86 -10.54
N ILE A 19 13.39 3.86 -10.86
CA ILE A 19 13.92 3.66 -12.22
C ILE A 19 12.79 3.39 -13.20
N TRP A 20 11.83 2.55 -12.83
CA TRP A 20 10.69 2.24 -13.71
C TRP A 20 9.84 3.48 -13.96
N ALA A 21 9.52 4.24 -12.91
CA ALA A 21 8.75 5.47 -13.04
C ALA A 21 9.46 6.50 -13.93
N GLN A 22 10.78 6.64 -13.83
CA GLN A 22 11.57 7.51 -14.72
C GLN A 22 11.44 7.07 -16.19
N ASN A 23 11.58 5.77 -16.47
CA ASN A 23 11.51 5.24 -17.84
C ASN A 23 10.15 5.46 -18.52
N VAL A 24 9.06 5.54 -17.75
CA VAL A 24 7.70 5.75 -18.29
C VAL A 24 7.11 7.11 -17.94
N SER A 25 7.90 8.01 -17.35
CA SER A 25 7.45 9.33 -16.86
C SER A 25 6.20 9.25 -15.96
N ALA A 26 6.19 8.30 -15.02
CA ALA A 26 5.10 8.10 -14.06
C ALA A 26 5.29 8.93 -12.78
N GLY A 27 4.16 9.34 -12.18
CA GLY A 27 4.13 9.85 -10.82
C GLY A 27 4.35 8.75 -9.78
N ILE A 28 4.95 9.10 -8.64
CA ILE A 28 5.17 8.17 -7.53
C ILE A 28 4.45 8.71 -6.30
N TRP A 29 3.71 7.84 -5.62
CA TRP A 29 3.10 8.11 -4.33
C TRP A 29 3.53 7.06 -3.32
N SER A 30 3.94 7.51 -2.13
CA SER A 30 4.05 6.65 -0.95
C SER A 30 2.86 6.91 -0.04
N LEU A 31 2.05 5.88 0.17
CA LEU A 31 0.91 5.93 1.07
C LEU A 31 1.28 5.27 2.40
N GLU A 32 1.26 6.06 3.47
CA GLU A 32 1.49 5.59 4.84
C GLU A 32 0.31 4.75 5.33
N HIS A 33 0.60 3.70 6.09
CA HIS A 33 -0.42 2.78 6.59
C HIS A 33 -1.17 3.39 7.77
N ARG A 34 -2.50 3.18 7.83
CA ARG A 34 -3.31 3.58 9.00
C ARG A 34 -2.69 3.04 10.28
N PHE A 35 -2.73 3.84 11.34
CA PHE A 35 -2.11 3.62 12.66
C PHE A 35 -0.58 3.70 12.72
N TYR A 36 0.11 3.90 11.60
CA TYR A 36 1.57 4.07 11.58
C TYR A 36 1.98 5.51 11.28
N GLY A 37 3.12 5.92 11.83
CA GLY A 37 3.67 7.25 11.63
C GLY A 37 2.66 8.35 11.97
N LYS A 38 2.42 9.25 11.01
CA LYS A 38 1.50 10.39 11.16
C LYS A 38 0.04 10.03 10.82
N SER A 39 -0.19 8.87 10.22
CA SER A 39 -1.51 8.41 9.80
C SER A 39 -2.27 7.79 10.96
N GLN A 40 -2.75 8.63 11.88
CA GLN A 40 -3.46 8.24 13.10
C GLN A 40 -4.96 8.56 12.97
N PRO A 41 -5.84 7.57 12.69
CA PRO A 41 -7.28 7.81 12.58
C PRO A 41 -7.93 8.22 13.91
N PHE A 42 -7.30 7.85 15.03
CA PHE A 42 -7.75 8.13 16.39
C PHE A 42 -6.63 8.75 17.21
N LYS A 43 -6.97 9.51 18.25
CA LYS A 43 -5.98 10.10 19.16
C LYS A 43 -5.27 9.05 20.01
N GLU A 44 -5.97 7.98 20.37
CA GLU A 44 -5.49 6.93 21.26
C GLU A 44 -5.53 5.58 20.56
N GLN A 45 -4.50 4.76 20.79
CA GLN A 45 -4.40 3.40 20.27
C GLN A 45 -4.84 2.39 21.34
N ASN A 46 -6.11 2.45 21.72
CA ASN A 46 -6.72 1.46 22.62
C ASN A 46 -7.37 0.31 21.82
N VAL A 47 -7.75 -0.77 22.51
CA VAL A 47 -8.32 -1.99 21.88
C VAL A 47 -9.54 -1.67 21.01
N GLU A 48 -10.40 -0.74 21.45
CA GLU A 48 -11.58 -0.34 20.69
C GLU A 48 -11.22 0.33 19.36
N ASN A 49 -10.18 1.16 19.33
CA ASN A 49 -9.73 1.83 18.12
C ASN A 49 -8.91 0.90 17.23
N LEU A 50 -8.12 0.00 17.80
CA LEU A 50 -7.30 -0.96 17.07
C LEU A 50 -8.11 -1.99 16.28
N ARG A 51 -9.42 -2.14 16.54
CA ARG A 51 -10.30 -2.95 15.67
C ARG A 51 -10.32 -2.47 14.20
N TYR A 52 -9.92 -1.23 13.94
CA TYR A 52 -9.82 -0.66 12.60
C TYR A 52 -8.44 -0.83 11.95
N LEU A 53 -7.46 -1.40 12.67
CA LEU A 53 -6.16 -1.77 12.15
C LEU A 53 -6.24 -3.17 11.54
N SER A 54 -6.64 -3.24 10.27
CA SER A 54 -6.65 -4.49 9.50
C SER A 54 -6.11 -4.27 8.10
N SER A 55 -5.62 -5.35 7.47
CA SER A 55 -5.12 -5.32 6.10
C SER A 55 -6.24 -4.95 5.13
N GLU A 56 -7.44 -5.53 5.28
CA GLU A 56 -8.61 -5.23 4.43
C GLU A 56 -8.94 -3.73 4.44
N GLN A 57 -8.92 -3.16 5.63
CA GLN A 57 -9.17 -1.74 5.86
C GLN A 57 -8.11 -0.85 5.20
N TYR A 58 -6.82 -1.22 5.28
CA TYR A 58 -5.77 -0.49 4.57
C TYR A 58 -5.87 -0.63 3.04
N LEU A 59 -6.24 -1.80 2.53
CA LEU A 59 -6.48 -1.99 1.10
C LEU A 59 -7.64 -1.10 0.61
N ALA A 60 -8.68 -0.93 1.42
CA ALA A 60 -9.75 0.03 1.14
C ALA A 60 -9.25 1.49 1.14
N ASP A 61 -8.32 1.87 2.03
CA ASP A 61 -7.69 3.20 2.01
C ASP A 61 -6.90 3.44 0.72
N VAL A 62 -6.15 2.44 0.26
CA VAL A 62 -5.38 2.51 -0.99
C VAL A 62 -6.32 2.70 -2.18
N ALA A 63 -7.42 1.96 -2.23
CA ALA A 63 -8.43 2.10 -3.28
C ALA A 63 -9.07 3.50 -3.26
N ASN A 64 -9.42 4.01 -2.08
CA ASN A 64 -9.97 5.35 -1.92
C ASN A 64 -8.97 6.45 -2.31
N PHE A 65 -7.71 6.28 -1.92
CA PHE A 65 -6.63 7.20 -2.28
C PHE A 65 -6.46 7.30 -3.80
N ILE A 66 -6.35 6.17 -4.50
CA ILE A 66 -6.18 6.16 -5.97
C ILE A 66 -7.36 6.86 -6.66
N ARG A 67 -8.60 6.54 -6.27
CA ARG A 67 -9.79 7.19 -6.84
C ARG A 67 -9.80 8.69 -6.57
N THR A 68 -9.38 9.11 -5.39
CA THR A 68 -9.29 10.52 -5.00
C THR A 68 -8.21 11.24 -5.81
N GLN A 69 -7.02 10.64 -5.99
CA GLN A 69 -5.96 11.23 -6.81
C GLN A 69 -6.37 11.35 -8.27
N ASN A 70 -7.03 10.32 -8.83
CA ASN A 70 -7.53 10.37 -10.21
C ASN A 70 -8.49 11.54 -10.42
N ARG A 71 -9.38 11.80 -9.45
CA ARG A 71 -10.31 12.95 -9.48
C ARG A 71 -9.56 14.27 -9.32
N ASN A 72 -8.71 14.40 -8.30
CA ASN A 72 -8.02 15.65 -8.00
C ASN A 72 -7.07 16.10 -9.11
N LEU A 73 -6.46 15.15 -9.81
CA LEU A 73 -5.53 15.40 -10.91
C LEU A 73 -6.21 15.33 -12.29
N ASN A 74 -7.54 15.13 -12.35
CA ASN A 74 -8.30 14.96 -13.59
C ASN A 74 -7.69 13.93 -14.56
N LEU A 75 -7.22 12.80 -14.04
CA LEU A 75 -6.57 11.76 -14.84
C LEU A 75 -7.62 10.98 -15.65
N SER A 76 -7.43 10.92 -16.96
CA SER A 76 -8.24 10.09 -17.86
C SER A 76 -7.55 8.75 -18.11
N ASN A 77 -8.22 7.64 -17.79
CA ASN A 77 -7.70 6.26 -17.94
C ASN A 77 -6.28 6.03 -17.37
N PRO A 78 -5.98 6.45 -16.11
CA PRO A 78 -4.66 6.28 -15.53
C PRO A 78 -4.30 4.80 -15.32
N LYS A 79 -3.01 4.49 -15.45
CA LYS A 79 -2.48 3.14 -15.20
C LYS A 79 -1.72 3.11 -13.88
N TRP A 80 -2.31 2.45 -12.88
CA TRP A 80 -1.70 2.30 -11.56
C TRP A 80 -1.02 0.95 -11.40
N VAL A 81 0.20 0.97 -10.87
CA VAL A 81 0.93 -0.22 -10.42
C VAL A 81 1.24 -0.03 -8.95
N VAL A 82 0.93 -1.03 -8.13
CA VAL A 82 1.20 -0.98 -6.68
C VAL A 82 2.46 -1.77 -6.33
N PHE A 83 3.26 -1.23 -5.41
CA PHE A 83 4.54 -1.81 -5.00
C PHE A 83 4.58 -2.01 -3.48
N GLY A 84 5.25 -3.07 -3.04
CA GLY A 84 5.56 -3.28 -1.64
C GLY A 84 6.62 -4.37 -1.40
N GLY A 85 7.14 -4.42 -0.17
CA GLY A 85 8.10 -5.42 0.28
C GLY A 85 7.68 -6.02 1.62
N SER A 86 8.02 -7.29 1.88
CA SER A 86 7.59 -8.00 3.11
C SER A 86 6.05 -7.93 3.26
N TYR A 87 5.53 -7.51 4.41
CA TYR A 87 4.10 -7.29 4.65
C TYR A 87 3.45 -6.39 3.59
N SER A 88 4.07 -5.26 3.23
CA SER A 88 3.50 -4.40 2.19
C SER A 88 3.57 -5.03 0.80
N GLY A 89 4.45 -6.01 0.60
CA GLY A 89 4.49 -6.85 -0.59
C GLY A 89 3.25 -7.74 -0.67
N SER A 90 2.85 -8.38 0.42
CA SER A 90 1.60 -9.14 0.50
C SER A 90 0.39 -8.24 0.25
N LEU A 91 0.36 -7.06 0.87
CA LEU A 91 -0.68 -6.06 0.62
C LEU A 91 -0.75 -5.63 -0.86
N ALA A 92 0.38 -5.41 -1.54
CA ALA A 92 0.39 -5.04 -2.95
C ALA A 92 -0.23 -6.14 -3.83
N LEU A 93 0.13 -7.40 -3.57
CA LEU A 93 -0.39 -8.55 -4.32
C LEU A 93 -1.88 -8.77 -4.03
N TRP A 94 -2.30 -8.73 -2.76
CA TRP A 94 -3.71 -8.82 -2.38
C TRP A 94 -4.54 -7.65 -2.91
N PHE A 95 -3.97 -6.44 -2.98
CA PHE A 95 -4.64 -5.29 -3.58
C PHE A 95 -5.00 -5.56 -5.05
N ARG A 96 -4.07 -6.10 -5.84
CA ARG A 96 -4.32 -6.42 -7.25
C ARG A 96 -5.38 -7.51 -7.42
N GLN A 97 -5.47 -8.44 -6.47
CA GLN A 97 -6.47 -9.49 -6.46
C GLN A 97 -7.86 -8.94 -6.12
N LEU A 98 -7.98 -8.07 -5.12
CA LEU A 98 -9.26 -7.55 -4.63
C LEU A 98 -9.79 -6.35 -5.43
N TYR A 99 -8.89 -5.55 -6.02
CA TYR A 99 -9.22 -4.34 -6.79
C TYR A 99 -8.64 -4.38 -8.21
N PRO A 100 -9.00 -5.39 -9.02
CA PRO A 100 -8.44 -5.59 -10.35
C PRO A 100 -8.77 -4.48 -11.36
N ASP A 101 -9.82 -3.70 -11.09
CA ASP A 101 -10.28 -2.55 -11.85
C ASP A 101 -9.48 -1.27 -11.55
N ILE A 102 -8.80 -1.21 -10.39
CA ILE A 102 -8.08 -0.01 -9.93
C ILE A 102 -6.60 -0.05 -10.32
N ALA A 103 -5.92 -1.17 -10.04
CA ALA A 103 -4.51 -1.36 -10.37
C ALA A 103 -4.33 -2.39 -11.48
N ILE A 104 -3.56 -2.04 -12.51
CA ILE A 104 -3.29 -2.96 -13.63
C ILE A 104 -2.26 -4.02 -13.28
N GLY A 105 -1.39 -3.75 -12.30
CA GLY A 105 -0.35 -4.67 -11.84
C GLY A 105 0.09 -4.42 -10.41
N ALA A 106 0.81 -5.39 -9.86
CA ALA A 106 1.41 -5.31 -8.53
C ALA A 106 2.81 -5.93 -8.54
N VAL A 107 3.69 -5.39 -7.70
CA VAL A 107 5.04 -5.93 -7.44
C VAL A 107 5.19 -6.10 -5.92
N GLY A 108 5.22 -7.35 -5.47
CA GLY A 108 5.47 -7.71 -4.08
C GLY A 108 6.83 -8.39 -3.93
N SER A 109 7.79 -7.71 -3.29
CA SER A 109 9.11 -8.28 -3.01
C SER A 109 9.11 -9.00 -1.66
N SER A 110 9.64 -10.22 -1.59
CA SER A 110 9.69 -11.03 -0.35
C SER A 110 8.35 -11.11 0.39
N ALA A 111 7.25 -11.22 -0.36
CA ALA A 111 5.90 -11.15 0.17
C ALA A 111 5.44 -12.52 0.71
N PRO A 112 5.14 -12.66 2.03
CA PRO A 112 4.47 -13.84 2.55
C PRO A 112 2.99 -13.82 2.15
N ILE A 113 2.64 -14.48 1.04
CA ILE A 113 1.26 -14.49 0.50
C ILE A 113 0.36 -15.55 1.12
N GLN A 114 0.94 -16.49 1.85
CA GLN A 114 0.22 -17.52 2.61
C GLN A 114 0.19 -17.12 4.07
N PRO A 115 -0.91 -16.49 4.56
CA PRO A 115 -1.06 -16.22 5.97
C PRO A 115 -1.26 -17.55 6.71
N ILE A 116 -0.43 -17.80 7.72
CA ILE A 116 -0.53 -18.95 8.60
C ILE A 116 -0.99 -18.41 9.95
N LEU A 117 -2.16 -18.86 10.43
CA LEU A 117 -2.74 -18.37 11.69
C LEU A 117 -1.81 -18.66 12.86
N ASP A 118 -1.39 -19.92 12.97
CA ASP A 118 -0.45 -20.40 13.99
C ASP A 118 0.81 -20.92 13.31
N PHE A 119 1.81 -20.04 13.18
CA PHE A 119 3.10 -20.40 12.58
C PHE A 119 4.05 -20.97 13.64
N TYR A 120 4.21 -22.29 13.65
CA TYR A 120 5.10 -23.03 14.58
C TYR A 120 6.49 -23.35 13.99
N GLY A 121 6.81 -22.84 12.80
CA GLY A 121 8.08 -23.13 12.13
C GLY A 121 9.22 -22.28 12.70
N TYR A 122 9.89 -22.78 13.73
CA TYR A 122 11.23 -22.35 14.13
C TYR A 122 12.12 -23.57 14.39
#